data_AF-A0A091T3Y1-F1
#
_entry.id   AF-A0A091T3Y1-F1
#
_cell.length_a   1.000
_cell.length_b   1.000
_cell.length_c   1.000
_cell.angle_alpha   90.00
_cell.angle_beta   90.00
_cell.angle_gamma   90.00
#
_symmetry.space_group_name_H-M   'P 1'
#
loop_
_entity.id
_entity.type
_entity.pdbx_description
1 polymer ?
#
loop_
_entity_poly.entity_id
_entity_poly.type
_entity_poly.pdbx_seq_one_letter_code
_entity_poly.pdbx_strand_id
1 'polypeptide(L)'
;MNWRTVIYVILLASLPIVKALPRSYEDIEEKTSIGQRFSQLQKNNFKAMALVMFAQYMQGGTFGKAVKMAEDVTDLAKRCAAAAKDNPDCLKPLDKIFLDTICQEENLPSFTDCCAKKDPERNGCFLTLKNSSRGFISPFEMPNAEAACKSHSQNQHLLTGQFIYEVARRHPFLYAPTILSVAIRYDEVVKNCCRSTEDLTYNLEECFRRQAPKVVKPIKEDGLRQEHTCGILHEFGERTLKALKLAQISQRFPKADFVTVSKLVMDVANMHKDCCRGDMLDCMRDREELLHYVCTNQDILSSKIKQCCEKPLLQRSECIVNTENDDKPADLSPDVREFIEDKGICERFAQEKDTHLARFLYEYSRRHPEFSAQMLLRISKGYEDLLHECCKAGAPEDCCSRGEEELKKHIYEAKSVMKTSCEIYKEKGDYYFQNELLMSFTKKMPQLTSAELIKFTKQMTTIGSQCCHLSLDKLLPCAEENLDLVLGEICRRHLTAPINPGVCHCCSSSYALRRPCIGKLEMDEHYMPLSLTPGLFTFHEDLCTTEEEKLQHKKQEMLINLIKYKPQITQEQLTAITAAFATMREQCCRGGNPQACFAREGPELIKRSEKMLSA
;
A
#
# COMPACT_ATOMS: atom_id res chain seq x y z
N MET A 1 -58.27 22.86 -34.16
CA MET A 1 -57.49 22.21 -33.09
C MET A 1 -56.86 23.30 -32.25
N ASN A 2 -57.16 23.32 -30.95
CA ASN A 2 -56.85 24.45 -30.05
C ASN A 2 -55.36 24.45 -29.69
N TRP A 3 -54.71 25.63 -29.61
CA TRP A 3 -53.26 25.82 -29.34
C TRP A 3 -52.78 25.08 -28.06
N ARG A 4 -53.67 24.91 -27.08
CA ARG A 4 -53.43 24.11 -25.87
C ARG A 4 -53.21 22.61 -26.14
N THR A 5 -53.80 22.05 -27.19
CA THR A 5 -53.69 20.61 -27.52
C THR A 5 -52.33 20.25 -28.13
N VAL A 6 -51.70 21.20 -28.85
CA VAL A 6 -50.38 20.98 -29.47
C VAL A 6 -49.27 21.01 -28.41
N ILE A 7 -49.41 21.84 -27.38
CA ILE A 7 -48.47 21.92 -26.26
C ILE A 7 -48.49 20.64 -25.42
N TYR A 8 -49.67 20.02 -25.21
CA TYR A 8 -49.77 18.75 -24.48
C TYR A 8 -49.15 17.56 -25.23
N VAL A 9 -49.23 17.53 -26.57
CA VAL A 9 -48.61 16.44 -27.36
C VAL A 9 -47.09 16.57 -27.41
N ILE A 10 -46.55 17.80 -27.43
CA ILE A 10 -45.10 18.06 -27.41
C ILE A 10 -44.51 17.77 -26.02
N LEU A 11 -45.23 18.08 -24.94
CA LEU A 11 -44.82 17.75 -23.57
C LEU A 11 -44.92 16.25 -23.24
N LEU A 12 -45.79 15.49 -23.91
CA LEU A 12 -45.90 14.03 -23.74
C LEU A 12 -44.90 13.24 -24.60
N ALA A 13 -44.35 13.83 -25.67
CA ALA A 13 -43.36 13.19 -26.54
C ALA A 13 -41.89 13.42 -26.14
N SER A 14 -41.62 14.20 -25.08
CA SER A 14 -40.26 14.61 -24.66
C SER A 14 -39.80 14.08 -23.29
N LEU A 15 -40.48 13.07 -22.74
CA LEU A 15 -40.04 12.37 -21.52
C LEU A 15 -39.93 10.86 -21.77
N PRO A 16 -38.70 10.37 -22.04
CA PRO A 16 -38.14 9.38 -21.14
C PRO A 16 -36.66 9.67 -20.88
N ILE A 17 -36.35 10.77 -20.18
CA ILE A 17 -35.00 10.99 -19.62
C ILE A 17 -35.12 11.47 -18.17
N VAL A 18 -35.84 10.73 -17.33
CA VAL A 18 -35.63 10.74 -15.87
C VAL A 18 -36.06 9.39 -15.29
N LYS A 19 -35.07 8.49 -15.16
CA LYS A 19 -34.87 7.50 -14.07
C LYS A 19 -33.78 6.51 -14.49
N ALA A 20 -32.58 7.04 -14.75
CA ALA A 20 -31.35 6.29 -14.64
C ALA A 20 -30.75 6.56 -13.24
N LEU A 21 -31.50 6.17 -12.20
CA LEU A 21 -30.85 5.75 -10.96
C LEU A 21 -30.15 4.44 -11.31
N PRO A 22 -28.87 4.21 -10.92
CA PRO A 22 -28.28 2.90 -11.08
C PRO A 22 -29.06 1.93 -10.19
N ARG A 23 -30.03 1.25 -10.80
CA ARG A 23 -30.50 -0.04 -10.29
C ARG A 23 -29.25 -0.90 -10.17
N SER A 24 -29.10 -1.53 -9.01
CA SER A 24 -28.05 -2.50 -8.73
C SER A 24 -27.77 -3.34 -9.97
N TYR A 25 -26.53 -3.26 -10.43
CA TYR A 25 -25.96 -3.98 -11.57
C TYR A 25 -25.79 -5.47 -11.19
N GLU A 26 -26.84 -6.10 -10.67
CA GLU A 26 -26.77 -7.49 -10.17
C GLU A 26 -27.55 -8.50 -11.02
N ASP A 27 -28.33 -8.05 -12.00
CA ASP A 27 -29.03 -8.97 -12.90
C ASP A 27 -28.72 -8.63 -14.37
N ILE A 28 -28.16 -9.63 -15.07
CA ILE A 28 -27.76 -9.67 -16.49
C ILE A 28 -26.31 -9.23 -16.79
N GLU A 29 -25.35 -9.81 -16.08
CA GLU A 29 -24.00 -10.06 -16.64
C GLU A 29 -23.77 -11.58 -16.62
N GLU A 30 -23.36 -12.15 -17.75
CA GLU A 30 -23.11 -13.58 -17.91
C GLU A 30 -21.93 -13.96 -16.99
N LYS A 31 -22.21 -14.30 -15.72
CA LYS A 31 -21.20 -14.67 -14.72
C LYS A 31 -20.28 -15.72 -15.33
N THR A 32 -18.98 -15.43 -15.35
CA THR A 32 -17.99 -16.29 -15.99
C THR A 32 -17.99 -17.65 -15.31
N SER A 33 -18.40 -18.68 -16.05
CA SER A 33 -18.48 -20.05 -15.53
C SER A 33 -17.10 -20.59 -15.19
N ILE A 34 -17.04 -21.59 -14.30
CA ILE A 34 -15.79 -22.27 -13.95
C ILE A 34 -15.08 -22.88 -15.17
N GLY A 35 -15.84 -23.35 -16.16
CA GLY A 35 -15.30 -23.86 -17.42
C GLY A 35 -14.65 -22.79 -18.29
N GLN A 36 -15.24 -21.59 -18.36
CA GLN A 36 -14.63 -20.44 -19.04
C GLN A 36 -13.33 -20.02 -18.34
N ARG A 37 -13.33 -19.93 -17.00
CA ARG A 37 -12.13 -19.58 -16.22
C ARG A 37 -10.99 -20.57 -16.43
N PHE A 38 -11.29 -21.87 -16.41
CA PHE A 38 -10.31 -22.90 -16.69
C PHE A 38 -9.73 -22.79 -18.10
N SER A 39 -10.56 -22.49 -19.10
CA SER A 39 -10.11 -22.31 -20.49
C SER A 39 -9.19 -21.11 -20.66
N GLN A 40 -9.47 -20.01 -19.96
CA GLN A 40 -8.63 -18.79 -19.99
C GLN A 40 -7.28 -18.98 -19.29
N LEU A 41 -7.28 -19.60 -18.10
CA LEU A 41 -6.08 -19.75 -17.27
C LEU A 41 -5.22 -20.95 -17.67
N GLN A 42 -5.83 -21.97 -18.29
CA GLN A 42 -5.26 -23.30 -18.48
C GLN A 42 -5.02 -24.03 -17.14
N LYS A 43 -4.84 -25.36 -17.23
CA LYS A 43 -4.84 -26.27 -16.07
C LYS A 43 -3.91 -25.83 -14.93
N ASN A 44 -2.66 -25.50 -15.24
CA ASN A 44 -1.65 -25.24 -14.21
C ASN A 44 -1.90 -23.92 -13.47
N ASN A 45 -2.25 -22.84 -14.18
CA ASN A 45 -2.53 -21.56 -13.53
C ASN A 45 -3.86 -21.60 -12.77
N PHE A 46 -4.88 -22.30 -13.30
CA PHE A 46 -6.14 -22.50 -12.59
C PHE A 46 -5.91 -23.25 -11.27
N LYS A 47 -5.17 -24.36 -11.30
CA LYS A 47 -4.82 -25.12 -10.08
C LYS A 47 -4.02 -24.28 -9.09
N ALA A 48 -3.06 -23.49 -9.56
CA ALA A 48 -2.25 -22.61 -8.70
C ALA A 48 -3.10 -21.50 -8.07
N MET A 49 -4.02 -20.89 -8.83
CA MET A 49 -5.00 -19.94 -8.29
C MET A 49 -5.91 -20.59 -7.25
N ALA A 50 -6.46 -21.77 -7.54
CA ALA A 50 -7.29 -22.50 -6.59
C ALA A 50 -6.53 -22.82 -5.30
N LEU A 51 -5.25 -23.18 -5.39
CA LEU A 51 -4.39 -23.40 -4.23
C LEU A 51 -4.22 -22.12 -3.40
N VAL A 52 -4.00 -20.96 -4.02
CA VAL A 52 -3.98 -19.67 -3.32
C VAL A 52 -5.30 -19.43 -2.59
N MET A 53 -6.43 -19.63 -3.28
CA MET A 53 -7.76 -19.43 -2.72
C MET A 53 -7.98 -20.26 -1.45
N PHE A 54 -7.74 -21.57 -1.52
CA PHE A 54 -7.91 -22.45 -0.37
C PHE A 54 -6.94 -22.13 0.76
N ALA A 55 -5.69 -21.78 0.46
CA ALA A 55 -4.70 -21.39 1.47
C ALA A 55 -5.08 -20.09 2.21
N GLN A 56 -5.65 -19.12 1.51
CA GLN A 56 -6.10 -17.86 2.11
C GLN A 56 -7.38 -17.99 2.92
N TYR A 57 -8.32 -18.83 2.48
CA TYR A 57 -9.57 -19.09 3.21
C TYR A 57 -9.38 -20.05 4.39
N MET A 58 -8.46 -21.00 4.28
CA MET A 58 -8.13 -21.97 5.33
C MET A 58 -6.67 -21.89 5.75
N GLN A 59 -6.32 -20.75 6.34
CA GLN A 59 -4.96 -20.48 6.77
C GLN A 59 -4.43 -21.51 7.78
N GLY A 60 -5.30 -22.17 8.56
CA GLY A 60 -4.96 -23.24 9.49
C GLY A 60 -4.93 -24.66 8.91
N GLY A 61 -5.26 -24.84 7.62
CA GLY A 61 -5.28 -26.16 6.96
C GLY A 61 -3.89 -26.78 6.79
N THR A 62 -3.82 -27.90 6.07
CA THR A 62 -2.54 -28.51 5.64
C THR A 62 -2.34 -28.33 4.14
N PHE A 63 -1.09 -28.35 3.69
CA PHE A 63 -0.76 -28.27 2.27
C PHE A 63 -1.43 -29.39 1.46
N GLY A 64 -1.40 -30.64 1.95
CA GLY A 64 -2.02 -31.78 1.28
C GLY A 64 -3.52 -31.62 1.07
N LYS A 65 -4.25 -31.12 2.08
CA LYS A 65 -5.69 -30.82 1.93
C LYS A 65 -5.91 -29.74 0.86
N ALA A 66 -5.18 -28.63 0.93
CA ALA A 66 -5.29 -27.53 -0.03
C ALA A 66 -5.01 -27.97 -1.48
N VAL A 67 -4.02 -28.84 -1.69
CA VAL A 67 -3.72 -29.42 -3.01
C VAL A 67 -4.85 -30.31 -3.49
N LYS A 68 -5.39 -31.18 -2.64
CA LYS A 68 -6.50 -32.06 -2.99
C LYS A 68 -7.73 -31.25 -3.44
N MET A 69 -8.15 -30.25 -2.67
CA MET A 69 -9.28 -29.40 -3.06
C MET A 69 -9.01 -28.61 -4.34
N ALA A 70 -7.77 -28.13 -4.53
CA ALA A 70 -7.38 -27.48 -5.78
C ALA A 70 -7.48 -28.45 -6.97
N GLU A 71 -7.13 -29.72 -6.80
CA GLU A 71 -7.32 -30.78 -7.80
C GLU A 71 -8.79 -31.04 -8.08
N ASP A 72 -9.62 -31.22 -7.04
CA ASP A 72 -11.05 -31.49 -7.17
C ASP A 72 -11.77 -30.39 -7.96
N VAL A 73 -11.52 -29.12 -7.64
CA VAL A 73 -12.09 -27.97 -8.37
C VAL A 73 -11.51 -27.86 -9.77
N THR A 74 -10.23 -28.19 -9.98
CA THR A 74 -9.61 -28.20 -11.33
C THR A 74 -10.23 -29.26 -12.23
N ASP A 75 -10.53 -30.45 -11.69
CA ASP A 75 -11.16 -31.53 -12.44
C ASP A 75 -12.63 -31.22 -12.76
N LEU A 76 -13.36 -30.60 -11.83
CA LEU A 76 -14.68 -30.03 -12.12
C LEU A 76 -14.58 -29.00 -13.26
N ALA A 77 -13.65 -28.06 -13.17
CA ALA A 77 -13.48 -27.01 -14.16
C ALA A 77 -13.14 -27.56 -15.55
N LYS A 78 -12.28 -28.59 -15.62
CA LYS A 78 -11.96 -29.31 -16.87
C LYS A 78 -13.19 -30.00 -17.47
N ARG A 79 -14.02 -30.65 -16.65
CA ARG A 79 -15.27 -31.27 -17.11
C ARG A 79 -16.23 -30.22 -17.66
N CYS A 80 -16.42 -29.11 -16.93
CA CYS A 80 -17.28 -28.00 -17.35
C CYS A 80 -16.79 -27.30 -18.63
N ALA A 81 -15.48 -27.28 -18.88
CA ALA A 81 -14.92 -26.76 -20.13
C ALA A 81 -15.14 -27.72 -21.34
N ALA A 82 -15.24 -29.03 -21.09
CA ALA A 82 -15.28 -30.05 -22.15
C ALA A 82 -16.70 -30.42 -22.63
N ALA A 83 -17.74 -30.38 -21.78
CA ALA A 83 -19.10 -30.72 -22.19
C ALA A 83 -20.20 -30.11 -21.30
N ALA A 84 -21.19 -29.52 -21.98
CA ALA A 84 -22.50 -28.97 -21.58
C ALA A 84 -22.55 -27.98 -20.40
N LYS A 85 -22.88 -26.73 -20.77
CA LYS A 85 -23.30 -25.63 -19.90
C LYS A 85 -24.44 -25.98 -18.93
N ASP A 86 -25.13 -27.11 -19.13
CA ASP A 86 -26.36 -27.48 -18.40
C ASP A 86 -26.14 -28.36 -17.15
N ASN A 87 -24.90 -28.79 -16.86
CA ASN A 87 -24.63 -29.45 -15.58
C ASN A 87 -24.85 -28.43 -14.43
N PRO A 88 -25.73 -28.72 -13.45
CA PRO A 88 -26.01 -27.80 -12.34
C PRO A 88 -24.75 -27.35 -11.59
N ASP A 89 -23.73 -28.20 -11.46
CA ASP A 89 -22.47 -27.85 -10.82
C ASP A 89 -21.61 -26.88 -11.64
N CYS A 90 -21.74 -26.89 -12.97
CA CYS A 90 -21.03 -25.97 -13.87
C CYS A 90 -21.70 -24.58 -13.94
N LEU A 91 -22.98 -24.50 -13.56
CA LEU A 91 -23.77 -23.27 -13.46
C LEU A 91 -23.63 -22.56 -12.12
N LYS A 92 -23.02 -23.20 -11.12
CA LYS A 92 -22.80 -22.58 -9.82
C LYS A 92 -21.83 -21.39 -9.93
N PRO A 93 -22.09 -20.30 -9.21
CA PRO A 93 -21.10 -19.23 -9.01
C PRO A 93 -19.78 -19.79 -8.46
N LEU A 94 -18.65 -19.18 -8.86
CA LEU A 94 -17.31 -19.64 -8.49
C LEU A 94 -17.14 -19.68 -6.96
N ASP A 95 -17.51 -18.60 -6.28
CA ASP A 95 -17.52 -18.49 -4.81
C ASP A 95 -18.26 -19.66 -4.18
N LYS A 96 -19.44 -19.99 -4.68
CA LYS A 96 -20.20 -21.13 -4.19
C LYS A 96 -19.45 -22.45 -4.38
N ILE A 97 -18.81 -22.69 -5.52
CA ILE A 97 -18.02 -23.91 -5.77
C ILE A 97 -16.87 -24.03 -4.77
N PHE A 98 -16.11 -22.95 -4.55
CA PHE A 98 -14.99 -22.95 -3.61
C PHE A 98 -15.46 -23.17 -2.17
N LEU A 99 -16.51 -22.49 -1.73
CA LEU A 99 -17.06 -22.63 -0.38
C LEU A 99 -17.70 -24.00 -0.16
N ASP A 100 -18.43 -24.54 -1.14
CA ASP A 100 -18.97 -25.91 -1.10
C ASP A 100 -17.83 -26.93 -0.94
N THR A 101 -16.72 -26.74 -1.66
CA THR A 101 -15.54 -27.61 -1.56
C THR A 101 -14.92 -27.56 -0.16
N ILE A 102 -14.80 -26.36 0.43
CA ILE A 102 -14.31 -26.20 1.81
C ILE A 102 -15.23 -26.94 2.79
N CYS A 103 -16.54 -26.78 2.64
CA CYS A 103 -17.52 -27.36 3.56
C CYS A 103 -17.69 -28.88 3.44
N GLN A 104 -17.16 -29.51 2.39
CA GLN A 104 -17.11 -30.96 2.23
C GLN A 104 -15.94 -31.60 2.99
N GLU A 105 -14.94 -30.83 3.42
CA GLU A 105 -13.79 -31.36 4.13
C GLU A 105 -14.14 -31.69 5.59
N GLU A 106 -13.89 -32.94 5.98
CA GLU A 106 -14.10 -33.41 7.34
C GLU A 106 -13.10 -32.78 8.33
N ASN A 107 -13.54 -32.60 9.57
CA ASN A 107 -12.76 -32.05 10.68
C ASN A 107 -12.28 -30.61 10.45
N LEU A 108 -13.22 -29.70 10.20
CA LEU A 108 -13.00 -28.25 10.16
C LEU A 108 -13.78 -27.53 11.29
N PRO A 109 -13.40 -27.69 12.58
CA PRO A 109 -14.13 -27.09 13.70
C PRO A 109 -14.28 -25.57 13.55
N SER A 110 -13.25 -24.89 13.05
CA SER A 110 -13.23 -23.43 12.87
C SER A 110 -14.15 -22.91 11.76
N PHE A 111 -14.71 -23.78 10.91
CA PHE A 111 -15.51 -23.37 9.76
C PHE A 111 -16.94 -23.93 9.78
N THR A 112 -17.27 -24.78 10.77
CA THR A 112 -18.57 -25.47 10.85
C THR A 112 -19.73 -24.47 10.92
N ASP A 113 -19.58 -23.41 11.71
CA ASP A 113 -20.59 -22.35 11.85
C ASP A 113 -20.80 -21.58 10.54
N CYS A 114 -19.74 -21.35 9.77
CA CYS A 114 -19.86 -20.71 8.46
C CYS A 114 -20.55 -21.63 7.45
N CYS A 115 -20.19 -22.92 7.43
CA CYS A 115 -20.79 -23.91 6.53
C CYS A 115 -22.28 -24.16 6.78
N ALA A 116 -22.78 -23.90 7.99
CA ALA A 116 -24.22 -23.97 8.30
C ALA A 116 -25.03 -22.79 7.75
N LYS A 117 -24.38 -21.69 7.35
CA LYS A 117 -25.03 -20.49 6.79
C LYS A 117 -25.33 -20.68 5.30
N LYS A 118 -26.25 -19.85 4.78
CA LYS A 118 -26.54 -19.75 3.34
C LYS A 118 -25.76 -18.61 2.71
N ASP A 119 -25.52 -18.68 1.41
CA ASP A 119 -24.95 -17.53 0.67
C ASP A 119 -25.97 -16.37 0.62
N PRO A 120 -25.55 -15.10 0.71
CA PRO A 120 -24.16 -14.61 0.77
C PRO A 120 -23.55 -14.55 2.20
N GLU A 121 -24.33 -14.81 3.25
CA GLU A 121 -23.87 -14.74 4.65
C GLU A 121 -22.74 -15.73 4.95
N ARG A 122 -22.77 -16.90 4.31
CA ARG A 122 -21.71 -17.91 4.39
C ARG A 122 -20.36 -17.34 3.95
N ASN A 123 -20.30 -16.71 2.77
CA ASN A 123 -19.08 -16.07 2.29
C ASN A 123 -18.60 -14.99 3.28
N GLY A 124 -19.51 -14.11 3.71
CA GLY A 124 -19.22 -13.09 4.73
C GLY A 124 -18.60 -13.68 6.00
N CYS A 125 -19.12 -14.81 6.49
CA CYS A 125 -18.57 -15.53 7.63
C CYS A 125 -17.12 -15.98 7.39
N PHE A 126 -16.82 -16.63 6.26
CA PHE A 126 -15.46 -17.04 5.92
C PHE A 126 -14.47 -15.87 5.87
N LEU A 127 -14.89 -14.73 5.32
CA LEU A 127 -14.05 -13.54 5.26
C LEU A 127 -13.67 -13.01 6.65
N THR A 128 -14.58 -13.09 7.64
CA THR A 128 -14.28 -12.68 9.03
C THR A 128 -13.26 -13.58 9.73
N LEU A 129 -13.04 -14.81 9.22
CA LEU A 129 -12.05 -15.74 9.78
C LEU A 129 -10.63 -15.48 9.27
N LYS A 130 -10.45 -14.63 8.24
CA LYS A 130 -9.13 -14.27 7.72
C LYS A 130 -8.38 -13.42 8.73
N ASN A 131 -7.14 -13.83 9.03
CA ASN A 131 -6.32 -13.18 10.03
C ASN A 131 -4.88 -12.95 9.52
N SER A 132 -4.49 -11.68 9.43
CA SER A 132 -3.15 -11.24 9.05
C SER A 132 -2.27 -10.87 10.25
N SER A 133 -2.75 -11.12 11.48
CA SER A 133 -2.02 -10.79 12.71
C SER A 133 -0.72 -11.59 12.82
N ARG A 134 0.35 -10.94 13.27
CA ARG A 134 1.65 -11.60 13.49
C ARG A 134 1.50 -12.73 14.50
N GLY A 135 2.06 -13.90 14.18
CA GLY A 135 2.02 -15.08 15.04
C GLY A 135 0.74 -15.92 14.93
N PHE A 136 -0.26 -15.52 14.14
CA PHE A 136 -1.43 -16.35 13.87
C PHE A 136 -1.06 -17.67 13.20
N ILE A 137 -0.18 -17.61 12.20
CA ILE A 137 0.49 -18.78 11.62
C ILE A 137 1.88 -18.87 12.23
N SER A 138 2.27 -20.08 12.65
CA SER A 138 3.61 -20.36 13.15
C SER A 138 4.68 -19.87 12.16
N PRO A 139 5.82 -19.35 12.67
CA PRO A 139 6.91 -18.91 11.81
C PRO A 139 7.24 -19.98 10.76
N PHE A 140 7.33 -19.56 9.49
CA PHE A 140 7.76 -20.48 8.43
C PHE A 140 9.27 -20.64 8.54
N GLU A 141 9.72 -21.87 8.77
CA GLU A 141 11.11 -22.22 8.54
C GLU A 141 11.29 -22.42 7.03
N MET A 142 11.85 -21.41 6.36
CA MET A 142 12.24 -21.60 4.96
C MET A 142 13.23 -22.76 4.87
N PRO A 143 13.06 -23.68 3.90
CA PRO A 143 14.06 -24.72 3.67
C PRO A 143 15.44 -24.07 3.48
N ASN A 144 16.47 -24.63 4.11
CA ASN A 144 17.83 -24.22 3.82
C ASN A 144 18.16 -24.48 2.34
N ALA A 145 19.24 -23.87 1.86
CA ALA A 145 19.50 -23.85 0.42
C ALA A 145 19.68 -25.27 -0.15
N GLU A 146 20.29 -26.19 0.61
CA GLU A 146 20.47 -27.60 0.25
C GLU A 146 19.12 -28.35 0.15
N ALA A 147 18.24 -28.17 1.14
CA ALA A 147 16.91 -28.77 1.15
C ALA A 147 16.04 -28.24 0.01
N ALA A 148 16.14 -26.95 -0.33
CA ALA A 148 15.46 -26.37 -1.48
C ALA A 148 15.95 -27.01 -2.79
N CYS A 149 17.27 -27.17 -2.97
CA CYS A 149 17.83 -27.82 -4.16
C CYS A 149 17.48 -29.30 -4.28
N LYS A 150 17.51 -30.04 -3.16
CA LYS A 150 17.08 -31.44 -3.12
C LYS A 150 15.60 -31.59 -3.46
N SER A 151 14.75 -30.72 -2.92
CA SER A 151 13.32 -30.73 -3.21
C SER A 151 13.05 -30.41 -4.67
N HIS A 152 13.79 -29.45 -5.25
CA HIS A 152 13.68 -29.10 -6.67
C HIS A 152 14.10 -30.24 -7.59
N SER A 153 15.20 -30.95 -7.29
CA SER A 153 15.65 -32.09 -8.10
C SER A 153 14.70 -33.30 -8.02
N GLN A 154 14.02 -33.47 -6.88
CA GLN A 154 13.04 -34.54 -6.68
C GLN A 154 11.68 -34.22 -7.32
N ASN A 155 11.13 -33.02 -7.09
CA ASN A 155 9.86 -32.59 -7.64
C ASN A 155 9.72 -31.06 -7.63
N GLN A 156 10.04 -30.42 -8.76
CA GLN A 156 9.92 -28.98 -8.94
C GLN A 156 8.49 -28.45 -8.66
N HIS A 157 7.45 -29.15 -9.12
CA HIS A 157 6.06 -28.71 -8.93
C HIS A 157 5.62 -28.73 -7.47
N LEU A 158 6.11 -29.68 -6.68
CA LEU A 158 5.82 -29.78 -5.25
C LEU A 158 6.41 -28.58 -4.49
N LEU A 159 7.65 -28.22 -4.80
CA LEU A 159 8.34 -27.08 -4.18
C LEU A 159 7.61 -25.76 -4.45
N THR A 160 7.26 -25.48 -5.71
CA THR A 160 6.52 -24.26 -6.06
C THR A 160 5.12 -24.24 -5.44
N GLY A 161 4.43 -25.39 -5.41
CA GLY A 161 3.11 -25.51 -4.76
C GLY A 161 3.18 -25.21 -3.26
N GLN A 162 4.18 -25.77 -2.56
CA GLN A 162 4.38 -25.52 -1.13
C GLN A 162 4.72 -24.06 -0.87
N PHE A 163 5.56 -23.44 -1.71
CA PHE A 163 5.85 -22.02 -1.64
C PHE A 163 4.58 -21.16 -1.78
N ILE A 164 3.75 -21.42 -2.80
CA ILE A 164 2.47 -20.72 -3.02
C ILE A 164 1.58 -20.83 -1.79
N TYR A 165 1.44 -22.06 -1.25
CA TYR A 165 0.61 -22.32 -0.08
C TYR A 165 1.09 -21.56 1.17
N GLU A 166 2.38 -21.59 1.46
CA GLU A 166 2.95 -20.96 2.66
C GLU A 166 2.92 -19.43 2.59
N VAL A 167 3.10 -18.84 1.39
CA VAL A 167 2.93 -17.39 1.18
C VAL A 167 1.44 -17.01 1.30
N ALA A 168 0.55 -17.71 0.61
CA ALA A 168 -0.87 -17.40 0.59
C ALA A 168 -1.52 -17.44 1.99
N ARG A 169 -1.26 -18.49 2.78
CA ARG A 169 -1.81 -18.61 4.13
C ARG A 169 -1.31 -17.55 5.12
N ARG A 170 -0.14 -16.95 4.88
CA ARG A 170 0.43 -15.87 5.71
C ARG A 170 0.00 -14.49 5.26
N HIS A 171 -0.45 -14.38 4.02
CA HIS A 171 -0.91 -13.14 3.42
C HIS A 171 -2.33 -13.33 2.86
N PRO A 172 -3.35 -13.53 3.73
CA PRO A 172 -4.72 -13.91 3.33
C PRO A 172 -5.47 -12.86 2.50
N PHE A 173 -4.93 -11.64 2.47
CA PHE A 173 -5.45 -10.52 1.68
C PHE A 173 -4.57 -10.23 0.46
N LEU A 174 -3.33 -10.73 0.38
CA LEU A 174 -2.44 -10.38 -0.72
C LEU A 174 -2.97 -10.91 -2.05
N TYR A 175 -2.89 -10.05 -3.07
CA TYR A 175 -3.37 -10.36 -4.40
C TYR A 175 -2.75 -11.66 -4.97
N ALA A 176 -3.61 -12.59 -5.42
CA ALA A 176 -3.18 -13.92 -5.88
C ALA A 176 -2.13 -13.87 -7.02
N PRO A 177 -2.27 -13.04 -8.06
CA PRO A 177 -1.23 -12.87 -9.08
C PRO A 177 0.12 -12.38 -8.56
N THR A 178 0.18 -11.60 -7.47
CA THR A 178 1.46 -11.26 -6.83
C THR A 178 2.11 -12.53 -6.27
N ILE A 179 1.33 -13.37 -5.57
CA ILE A 179 1.82 -14.65 -5.04
C ILE A 179 2.34 -15.55 -6.16
N LEU A 180 1.60 -15.64 -7.27
CA LEU A 180 1.99 -16.45 -8.43
C LEU A 180 3.22 -15.89 -9.16
N SER A 181 3.30 -14.56 -9.37
CA SER A 181 4.46 -13.90 -9.97
C SER A 181 5.72 -14.16 -9.13
N VAL A 182 5.59 -14.06 -7.81
CA VAL A 182 6.71 -14.32 -6.89
C VAL A 182 7.08 -15.81 -6.84
N ALA A 183 6.12 -16.73 -6.98
CA ALA A 183 6.42 -18.15 -7.09
C ALA A 183 7.25 -18.50 -8.34
N ILE A 184 6.99 -17.84 -9.47
CA ILE A 184 7.82 -17.94 -10.68
C ILE A 184 9.24 -17.44 -10.41
N ARG A 185 9.39 -16.27 -9.75
CA ARG A 185 10.71 -15.74 -9.38
C ARG A 185 11.45 -16.67 -8.42
N TYR A 186 10.75 -17.29 -7.47
CA TYR A 186 11.35 -18.25 -6.55
C TYR A 186 11.87 -19.48 -7.30
N ASP A 187 11.09 -20.03 -8.22
CA ASP A 187 11.53 -21.14 -9.10
C ASP A 187 12.78 -20.76 -9.91
N GLU A 188 12.84 -19.54 -10.45
CA GLU A 188 14.04 -19.02 -11.12
C GLU A 188 15.25 -18.89 -10.18
N VAL A 189 15.06 -18.42 -8.94
CA VAL A 189 16.15 -18.36 -7.95
C VAL A 189 16.68 -19.76 -7.68
N VAL A 190 15.81 -20.72 -7.44
CA VAL A 190 16.17 -22.12 -7.18
C VAL A 190 16.90 -22.71 -8.38
N LYS A 191 16.40 -22.55 -9.61
CA LYS A 191 17.08 -23.01 -10.83
C LYS A 191 18.46 -22.38 -11.04
N ASN A 192 18.60 -21.11 -10.69
CA ASN A 192 19.85 -20.38 -10.87
C ASN A 192 20.89 -20.76 -9.80
N CYS A 193 20.46 -21.02 -8.56
CA CYS A 193 21.37 -21.37 -7.49
C CYS A 193 21.65 -22.88 -7.40
N CYS A 194 20.67 -23.74 -7.70
CA CYS A 194 20.83 -25.20 -7.60
C CYS A 194 21.51 -25.84 -8.83
N ARG A 195 22.27 -25.06 -9.62
CA ARG A 195 23.04 -25.61 -10.75
C ARG A 195 24.16 -26.50 -10.21
N SER A 196 24.38 -27.66 -10.83
CA SER A 196 25.47 -28.58 -10.49
C SER A 196 26.81 -27.85 -10.67
N THR A 197 27.57 -27.63 -9.60
CA THR A 197 28.85 -26.92 -9.67
C THR A 197 30.02 -27.88 -9.54
N GLU A 198 30.79 -28.02 -10.63
CA GLU A 198 32.20 -28.40 -10.62
C GLU A 198 33.09 -27.26 -10.07
N ASP A 199 32.51 -26.10 -9.74
CA ASP A 199 33.20 -24.91 -9.24
C ASP A 199 33.27 -24.88 -7.70
N LEU A 200 34.47 -25.10 -7.16
CA LEU A 200 34.78 -25.14 -5.73
C LEU A 200 34.60 -23.78 -5.01
N THR A 201 34.36 -22.69 -5.75
CA THR A 201 34.15 -21.35 -5.18
C THR A 201 32.68 -20.98 -4.98
N TYR A 202 31.76 -21.84 -5.43
CA TYR A 202 30.33 -21.57 -5.38
C TYR A 202 29.74 -21.79 -3.98
N ASN A 203 29.35 -20.69 -3.32
CA ASN A 203 28.63 -20.73 -2.04
C ASN A 203 27.11 -20.68 -2.28
N LEU A 204 26.45 -21.80 -2.04
CA LEU A 204 25.02 -21.98 -2.26
C LEU A 204 24.16 -21.04 -1.37
N GLU A 205 24.48 -20.96 -0.08
CA GLU A 205 23.82 -20.06 0.89
C GLU A 205 23.93 -18.60 0.44
N GLU A 206 25.11 -18.18 0.00
CA GLU A 206 25.35 -16.82 -0.49
C GLU A 206 24.56 -16.52 -1.77
N CYS A 207 24.42 -17.48 -2.69
CA CYS A 207 23.57 -17.31 -3.88
C CYS A 207 22.11 -17.05 -3.50
N PHE A 208 21.54 -17.87 -2.62
CA PHE A 208 20.17 -17.70 -2.15
C PHE A 208 20.00 -16.38 -1.41
N ARG A 209 20.93 -16.02 -0.50
CA ARG A 209 20.91 -14.75 0.23
C ARG A 209 20.90 -13.55 -0.72
N ARG A 210 21.75 -13.55 -1.75
CA ARG A 210 21.84 -12.47 -2.75
C ARG A 210 20.58 -12.35 -3.61
N GLN A 211 19.90 -13.47 -3.89
CA GLN A 211 18.71 -13.49 -4.74
C GLN A 211 17.38 -13.38 -3.97
N ALA A 212 17.36 -13.63 -2.66
CA ALA A 212 16.18 -13.54 -1.81
C ALA A 212 15.37 -12.23 -1.95
N PRO A 213 16.00 -11.04 -2.12
CA PRO A 213 15.26 -9.81 -2.36
C PRO A 213 14.34 -9.86 -3.60
N LYS A 214 14.67 -10.64 -4.65
CA LYS A 214 13.81 -10.80 -5.84
C LYS A 214 12.44 -11.42 -5.52
N VAL A 215 12.37 -12.17 -4.42
CA VAL A 215 11.17 -12.90 -3.97
C VAL A 215 10.48 -12.14 -2.83
N VAL A 216 11.24 -11.72 -1.82
CA VAL A 216 10.66 -11.12 -0.60
C VAL A 216 10.22 -9.67 -0.80
N LYS A 217 10.94 -8.89 -1.62
CA LYS A 217 10.65 -7.46 -1.81
C LYS A 217 9.25 -7.24 -2.44
N PRO A 218 8.85 -7.92 -3.52
CA PRO A 218 7.51 -7.74 -4.09
C PRO A 218 6.38 -8.10 -3.12
N ILE A 219 6.52 -9.18 -2.33
CA ILE A 219 5.52 -9.55 -1.31
C ILE A 219 5.31 -8.41 -0.31
N LYS A 220 6.42 -7.81 0.16
CA LYS A 220 6.38 -6.71 1.11
C LYS A 220 5.80 -5.44 0.50
N GLU A 221 6.24 -5.07 -0.70
CA GLU A 221 5.82 -3.83 -1.37
C GLU A 221 4.36 -3.87 -1.82
N ASP A 222 3.94 -4.94 -2.49
CA ASP A 222 2.55 -5.09 -2.92
C ASP A 222 1.61 -5.29 -1.73
N GLY A 223 2.05 -6.06 -0.72
CA GLY A 223 1.33 -6.20 0.54
C GLY A 223 1.11 -4.86 1.22
N LEU A 224 2.17 -4.04 1.33
CA LEU A 224 2.08 -2.70 1.92
C LEU A 224 1.15 -1.78 1.12
N ARG A 225 1.22 -1.79 -0.22
CA ARG A 225 0.33 -1.01 -1.08
C ARG A 225 -1.13 -1.41 -0.92
N GLN A 226 -1.39 -2.72 -0.80
CA GLN A 226 -2.74 -3.23 -0.59
C GLN A 226 -3.26 -2.85 0.79
N GLU A 227 -2.49 -3.11 1.86
CA GLU A 227 -2.85 -2.69 3.22
C GLU A 227 -3.07 -1.18 3.32
N HIS A 228 -2.26 -0.38 2.61
CA HIS A 228 -2.42 1.07 2.55
C HIS A 228 -3.73 1.46 1.89
N THR A 229 -4.04 0.88 0.73
CA THR A 229 -5.30 1.12 0.03
C THR A 229 -6.51 0.72 0.87
N CYS A 230 -6.43 -0.42 1.56
CA CYS A 230 -7.48 -0.88 2.46
C CYS A 230 -7.61 0.01 3.70
N GLY A 231 -6.50 0.50 4.25
CA GLY A 231 -6.51 1.49 5.34
C GLY A 231 -7.19 2.79 4.93
N ILE A 232 -6.98 3.25 3.69
CA ILE A 232 -7.68 4.43 3.16
C ILE A 232 -9.17 4.17 3.06
N LEU A 233 -9.56 3.03 2.49
CA LEU A 233 -10.96 2.66 2.32
C LEU A 233 -11.67 2.53 3.69
N HIS A 234 -11.01 1.93 4.67
CA HIS A 234 -11.53 1.75 6.03
C HIS A 234 -11.68 3.08 6.77
N GLU A 235 -10.63 3.89 6.85
CA GLU A 235 -10.62 5.11 7.66
C GLU A 235 -11.34 6.29 7.01
N PHE A 236 -11.20 6.44 5.69
CA PHE A 236 -11.69 7.64 4.97
C PHE A 236 -12.80 7.36 3.97
N GLY A 237 -13.20 6.09 3.81
CA GLY A 237 -14.31 5.66 2.98
C GLY A 237 -14.03 5.66 1.47
N GLU A 238 -15.02 5.18 0.73
CA GLU A 238 -14.96 4.97 -0.71
C GLU A 238 -14.77 6.25 -1.51
N ARG A 239 -15.38 7.37 -1.07
CA ARG A 239 -15.23 8.68 -1.72
C ARG A 239 -13.75 9.08 -1.83
N THR A 240 -13.00 8.92 -0.74
CA THR A 240 -11.58 9.27 -0.66
C THR A 240 -10.75 8.35 -1.54
N LEU A 241 -11.05 7.04 -1.54
CA LEU A 241 -10.41 6.09 -2.44
C LEU A 241 -10.66 6.45 -3.91
N LYS A 242 -11.90 6.77 -4.28
CA LYS A 242 -12.25 7.21 -5.65
C LYS A 242 -11.51 8.47 -6.05
N ALA A 243 -11.41 9.48 -5.18
CA ALA A 243 -10.64 10.69 -5.48
C ALA A 243 -9.16 10.37 -5.72
N LEU A 244 -8.54 9.51 -4.89
CA LEU A 244 -7.16 9.07 -5.09
C LEU A 244 -6.99 8.34 -6.43
N LYS A 245 -7.87 7.40 -6.74
CA LYS A 245 -7.84 6.66 -8.02
C LYS A 245 -8.11 7.58 -9.20
N LEU A 246 -8.96 8.59 -9.05
CA LEU A 246 -9.21 9.59 -10.08
C LEU A 246 -7.94 10.37 -10.41
N ALA A 247 -7.22 10.86 -9.40
CA ALA A 247 -5.94 11.54 -9.62
C ALA A 247 -4.93 10.64 -10.35
N GLN A 248 -4.73 9.41 -9.84
CA GLN A 248 -3.79 8.45 -10.40
C GLN A 248 -4.13 8.04 -11.84
N ILE A 249 -5.41 7.72 -12.12
CA ILE A 249 -5.85 7.27 -13.45
C ILE A 249 -5.85 8.44 -14.45
N SER A 250 -6.18 9.66 -14.02
CA SER A 250 -6.13 10.84 -14.88
C SER A 250 -4.70 11.21 -15.28
N GLN A 251 -3.74 11.07 -14.37
CA GLN A 251 -2.32 11.21 -14.71
C GLN A 251 -1.84 10.08 -15.62
N ARG A 252 -2.38 8.86 -15.44
CA ARG A 252 -1.97 7.70 -16.21
C ARG A 252 -2.46 7.73 -17.66
N PHE A 253 -3.72 8.10 -17.83
CA PHE A 253 -4.44 8.13 -19.10
C PHE A 253 -4.90 9.57 -19.40
N PRO A 254 -3.97 10.54 -19.52
CA PRO A 254 -4.30 11.94 -19.64
C PRO A 254 -5.00 12.29 -20.96
N LYS A 255 -5.10 11.38 -21.93
CA LYS A 255 -5.85 11.55 -23.19
C LYS A 255 -7.29 11.05 -23.09
N ALA A 256 -7.59 10.14 -22.17
CA ALA A 256 -8.91 9.57 -21.99
C ALA A 256 -9.87 10.63 -21.45
N ASP A 257 -11.14 10.59 -21.88
CA ASP A 257 -12.16 11.53 -21.42
C ASP A 257 -12.62 11.25 -19.97
N PHE A 258 -13.33 12.23 -19.38
CA PHE A 258 -13.79 12.14 -18.00
C PHE A 258 -14.74 10.96 -17.74
N VAL A 259 -15.56 10.58 -18.72
CA VAL A 259 -16.52 9.48 -18.58
C VAL A 259 -15.79 8.15 -18.51
N THR A 260 -14.83 7.94 -19.40
CA THR A 260 -13.97 6.76 -19.47
C THR A 260 -13.13 6.63 -18.20
N VAL A 261 -12.52 7.72 -17.75
CA VAL A 261 -11.75 7.73 -16.49
C VAL A 261 -12.65 7.46 -15.29
N SER A 262 -13.82 8.09 -15.23
CA SER A 262 -14.78 7.89 -14.12
C SER A 262 -15.25 6.44 -14.04
N LYS A 263 -15.52 5.78 -15.18
CA LYS A 263 -15.83 4.35 -15.22
C LYS A 263 -14.69 3.53 -14.62
N LEU A 264 -13.45 3.74 -15.07
CA LEU A 264 -12.28 3.05 -14.53
C LEU A 264 -12.12 3.26 -13.02
N VAL A 265 -12.36 4.49 -12.53
CA VAL A 265 -12.30 4.80 -11.09
C VAL A 265 -13.34 4.00 -10.31
N MET A 266 -14.56 3.90 -10.82
CA MET A 266 -15.63 3.12 -10.19
C MET A 266 -15.27 1.63 -10.14
N ASP A 267 -14.88 1.06 -11.27
CA ASP A 267 -14.50 -0.35 -11.39
C ASP A 267 -13.31 -0.69 -10.48
N VAL A 268 -12.27 0.19 -10.46
CA VAL A 268 -11.11 0.02 -9.57
C VAL A 268 -11.50 0.14 -8.09
N ALA A 269 -12.41 1.07 -7.73
CA ALA A 269 -12.85 1.21 -6.35
C ALA A 269 -13.66 -0.01 -5.87
N ASN A 270 -14.53 -0.56 -6.73
CA ASN A 270 -15.28 -1.79 -6.44
C ASN A 270 -14.34 -2.99 -6.28
N MET A 271 -13.41 -3.19 -7.21
CA MET A 271 -12.38 -4.22 -7.10
C MET A 271 -11.63 -4.14 -5.76
N HIS A 272 -11.20 -2.94 -5.35
CA HIS A 272 -10.51 -2.77 -4.07
C HIS A 272 -11.40 -3.05 -2.86
N LYS A 273 -12.72 -2.79 -2.91
CA LYS A 273 -13.63 -3.19 -1.82
C LYS A 273 -13.60 -4.69 -1.60
N ASP A 274 -13.69 -5.47 -2.67
CA ASP A 274 -13.69 -6.92 -2.58
C ASP A 274 -12.33 -7.46 -2.15
N CYS A 275 -11.25 -6.94 -2.74
CA CYS A 275 -9.89 -7.29 -2.33
C CYS A 275 -9.62 -6.97 -0.84
N CYS A 276 -10.09 -5.84 -0.33
CA CYS A 276 -9.88 -5.41 1.05
C CYS A 276 -10.73 -6.17 2.06
N ARG A 277 -11.90 -6.67 1.66
CA ARG A 277 -12.69 -7.61 2.47
C ARG A 277 -12.09 -9.01 2.49
N GLY A 278 -11.08 -9.26 1.65
CA GLY A 278 -10.49 -10.57 1.46
C GLY A 278 -11.31 -11.47 0.53
N ASP A 279 -12.29 -10.93 -0.20
CA ASP A 279 -13.01 -11.69 -1.23
C ASP A 279 -12.14 -11.81 -2.47
N MET A 280 -11.21 -12.77 -2.42
CA MET A 280 -10.20 -12.92 -3.45
C MET A 280 -10.80 -13.43 -4.78
N LEU A 281 -11.99 -14.04 -4.78
CA LEU A 281 -12.64 -14.47 -6.03
C LEU A 281 -13.22 -13.29 -6.78
N ASP A 282 -14.00 -12.46 -6.09
CA ASP A 282 -14.58 -11.24 -6.67
C ASP A 282 -13.48 -10.23 -7.02
N CYS A 283 -12.50 -10.04 -6.14
CA CYS A 283 -11.30 -9.25 -6.41
C CYS A 283 -10.57 -9.66 -7.70
N MET A 284 -10.43 -10.98 -7.96
CA MET A 284 -9.80 -11.48 -9.19
C MET A 284 -10.67 -11.27 -10.42
N ARG A 285 -11.97 -11.52 -10.31
CA ARG A 285 -12.93 -11.31 -11.39
C ARG A 285 -12.90 -9.85 -11.85
N ASP A 286 -13.11 -8.95 -10.92
CA ASP A 286 -13.17 -7.51 -11.19
C ASP A 286 -11.86 -7.00 -11.78
N ARG A 287 -10.71 -7.50 -11.29
CA ARG A 287 -9.41 -7.15 -11.85
C ARG A 287 -9.23 -7.64 -13.28
N GLU A 288 -9.72 -8.83 -13.61
CA GLU A 288 -9.66 -9.34 -14.98
C GLU A 288 -10.52 -8.51 -15.93
N GLU A 289 -11.75 -8.19 -15.52
CA GLU A 289 -12.67 -7.34 -16.29
C GLU A 289 -12.07 -5.95 -16.54
N LEU A 290 -11.44 -5.37 -15.52
CA LEU A 290 -10.64 -4.15 -15.64
C LEU A 290 -9.51 -4.29 -16.66
N LEU A 291 -8.72 -5.36 -16.60
CA LEU A 291 -7.62 -5.58 -17.55
C LEU A 291 -8.13 -5.78 -18.97
N HIS A 292 -9.26 -6.47 -19.14
CA HIS A 292 -9.89 -6.66 -20.44
C HIS A 292 -10.39 -5.33 -21.00
N TYR A 293 -11.08 -4.53 -20.19
CA TYR A 293 -11.55 -3.20 -20.58
C TYR A 293 -10.38 -2.29 -20.96
N VAL A 294 -9.33 -2.22 -20.13
CA VAL A 294 -8.13 -1.39 -20.39
C VAL A 294 -7.46 -1.79 -21.71
N CYS A 295 -7.30 -3.09 -21.98
CA CYS A 295 -6.64 -3.54 -23.20
C CYS A 295 -7.49 -3.42 -24.46
N THR A 296 -8.81 -3.60 -24.34
CA THR A 296 -9.73 -3.40 -25.47
C THR A 296 -9.84 -1.93 -25.85
N ASN A 297 -9.67 -1.03 -24.88
CA ASN A 297 -9.72 0.42 -25.08
C ASN A 297 -8.33 1.08 -25.08
N GLN A 298 -7.26 0.32 -25.31
CA GLN A 298 -5.88 0.82 -25.17
C GLN A 298 -5.59 2.05 -26.05
N ASP A 299 -6.16 2.13 -27.25
CA ASP A 299 -5.91 3.22 -28.20
C ASP A 299 -6.43 4.57 -27.72
N ILE A 300 -7.49 4.59 -26.89
CA ILE A 300 -8.01 5.83 -26.28
C ILE A 300 -7.42 6.10 -24.89
N LEU A 301 -6.83 5.09 -24.24
CA LEU A 301 -6.29 5.20 -22.89
C LEU A 301 -4.82 5.61 -22.86
N SER A 302 -3.96 4.83 -23.52
CA SER A 302 -2.52 5.08 -23.51
C SER A 302 -1.78 4.34 -24.61
N SER A 303 -0.89 5.06 -25.27
CA SER A 303 0.05 4.48 -26.23
C SER A 303 1.07 3.53 -25.58
N LYS A 304 1.31 3.66 -24.27
CA LYS A 304 2.40 3.00 -23.55
C LYS A 304 2.05 1.61 -23.02
N ILE A 305 0.77 1.22 -23.05
CA ILE A 305 0.30 -0.07 -22.53
C ILE A 305 0.19 -1.17 -23.58
N LYS A 306 0.49 -0.88 -24.86
CA LYS A 306 0.36 -1.86 -25.97
C LYS A 306 1.09 -3.16 -25.70
N GLN A 307 2.37 -3.07 -25.36
CA GLN A 307 3.20 -4.23 -25.03
C GLN A 307 2.74 -4.96 -23.75
N CYS A 308 2.04 -4.28 -22.84
CA CYS A 308 1.48 -4.93 -21.67
C CYS A 308 0.26 -5.78 -22.02
N CYS A 309 -0.58 -5.30 -22.93
CA CYS A 309 -1.81 -5.98 -23.34
C CYS A 309 -1.56 -7.30 -24.09
N GLU A 310 -0.40 -7.42 -24.73
CA GLU A 310 0.08 -8.65 -25.36
C GLU A 310 0.57 -9.71 -24.35
N LYS A 311 0.82 -9.32 -23.10
CA LYS A 311 1.33 -10.25 -22.08
C LYS A 311 0.24 -11.22 -21.58
N PRO A 312 0.64 -12.40 -21.07
CA PRO A 312 -0.25 -13.31 -20.35
C PRO A 312 -0.91 -12.64 -19.14
N LEU A 313 -2.11 -13.08 -18.75
CA LEU A 313 -2.95 -12.44 -17.73
C LEU A 313 -2.20 -12.04 -16.44
N LEU A 314 -1.38 -12.95 -15.89
CA LEU A 314 -0.62 -12.71 -14.66
C LEU A 314 0.42 -11.57 -14.81
N GLN A 315 1.13 -11.53 -15.95
CA GLN A 315 2.15 -10.52 -16.23
C GLN A 315 1.57 -9.19 -16.74
N ARG A 316 0.43 -9.27 -17.44
CA ARG A 316 -0.29 -8.11 -17.99
C ARG A 316 -0.62 -7.12 -16.88
N SER A 317 -1.14 -7.62 -15.77
CA SER A 317 -1.55 -6.75 -14.68
C SER A 317 -0.38 -6.01 -14.03
N GLU A 318 0.70 -6.73 -13.73
CA GLU A 318 1.93 -6.13 -13.20
C GLU A 318 2.52 -5.11 -14.18
N CYS A 319 2.53 -5.42 -15.48
CA CYS A 319 3.01 -4.52 -16.52
C CYS A 319 2.21 -3.22 -16.58
N ILE A 320 0.87 -3.30 -16.66
CA ILE A 320 0.00 -2.11 -16.74
C ILE A 320 0.20 -1.23 -15.51
N VAL A 321 0.19 -1.81 -14.30
CA VAL A 321 0.35 -1.09 -13.03
C VAL A 321 1.73 -0.44 -12.88
N ASN A 322 2.78 -0.99 -13.51
CA ASN A 322 4.14 -0.46 -13.43
C ASN A 322 4.57 0.36 -14.66
N THR A 323 3.74 0.47 -15.70
CA THR A 323 4.03 1.34 -16.85
C THR A 323 4.06 2.81 -16.40
N GLU A 324 4.77 3.66 -17.12
CA GLU A 324 4.75 5.11 -16.85
C GLU A 324 3.44 5.77 -17.31
N ASN A 325 3.27 7.04 -16.95
CA ASN A 325 2.16 7.87 -17.42
C ASN A 325 2.27 8.10 -18.93
N ASP A 326 1.14 8.14 -19.65
CA ASP A 326 1.15 8.57 -21.06
C ASP A 326 1.50 10.05 -21.17
N ASP A 327 1.87 10.48 -22.37
CA ASP A 327 2.28 11.85 -22.60
C ASP A 327 1.10 12.82 -22.44
N LYS A 328 1.34 13.92 -21.72
CA LYS A 328 0.37 15.01 -21.56
C LYS A 328 -0.06 15.52 -22.95
N PRO A 329 -1.37 15.64 -23.23
CA PRO A 329 -1.85 16.26 -24.46
C PRO A 329 -1.29 17.67 -24.67
N ALA A 330 -0.76 17.96 -25.86
CA ALA A 330 -0.05 19.20 -26.17
C ALA A 330 -0.96 20.45 -26.17
N ASP A 331 -2.25 20.25 -26.31
CA ASP A 331 -3.30 21.27 -26.39
C ASP A 331 -3.86 21.68 -25.02
N LEU A 332 -3.49 21.00 -23.93
CA LEU A 332 -3.99 21.31 -22.60
C LEU A 332 -3.17 22.42 -21.92
N SER A 333 -3.84 23.57 -21.70
CA SER A 333 -3.37 24.62 -20.80
C SER A 333 -3.05 24.02 -19.42
N PRO A 334 -1.94 24.41 -18.76
CA PRO A 334 -1.69 24.02 -17.37
C PRO A 334 -2.70 24.63 -16.39
N ASP A 335 -3.28 25.78 -16.71
CA ASP A 335 -4.26 26.45 -15.86
C ASP A 335 -5.68 25.87 -16.07
N VAL A 336 -6.49 25.94 -15.03
CA VAL A 336 -7.89 25.46 -14.98
C VAL A 336 -8.86 26.63 -14.76
N ARG A 337 -8.77 27.64 -15.61
CA ARG A 337 -9.52 28.91 -15.49
C ARG A 337 -11.03 28.69 -15.49
N GLU A 338 -11.51 27.67 -16.19
CA GLU A 338 -12.92 27.26 -16.23
C GLU A 338 -13.48 26.84 -14.86
N PHE A 339 -12.61 26.58 -13.88
CA PHE A 339 -13.00 26.28 -12.50
C PHE A 339 -12.85 27.47 -11.53
N ILE A 340 -12.36 28.61 -12.00
CA ILE A 340 -12.02 29.79 -11.19
C ILE A 340 -12.74 31.05 -11.68
N GLU A 341 -12.75 31.29 -13.00
CA GLU A 341 -13.23 32.52 -13.64
C GLU A 341 -14.68 32.42 -14.15
N ASP A 342 -15.20 31.20 -14.31
CA ASP A 342 -16.54 30.94 -14.83
C ASP A 342 -17.65 31.40 -13.87
N LYS A 343 -18.59 32.22 -14.35
CA LYS A 343 -19.72 32.70 -13.53
C LYS A 343 -20.64 31.60 -12.99
N GLY A 344 -20.66 30.42 -13.62
CA GLY A 344 -21.53 29.29 -13.24
C GLY A 344 -20.95 28.34 -12.18
N ILE A 345 -19.77 28.61 -11.61
CA ILE A 345 -19.08 27.69 -10.69
C ILE A 345 -19.94 27.38 -9.45
N CYS A 346 -20.49 28.40 -8.79
CA CYS A 346 -21.26 28.20 -7.56
C CYS A 346 -22.58 27.48 -7.79
N GLU A 347 -23.24 27.71 -8.93
CA GLU A 347 -24.44 26.97 -9.32
C GLU A 347 -24.13 25.49 -9.54
N ARG A 348 -23.08 25.18 -10.32
CA ARG A 348 -22.63 23.79 -10.55
C ARG A 348 -22.21 23.11 -9.25
N PHE A 349 -21.50 23.81 -8.37
CA PHE A 349 -21.10 23.29 -7.06
C PHE A 349 -22.30 23.00 -6.15
N ALA A 350 -23.33 23.84 -6.20
CA ALA A 350 -24.55 23.63 -5.42
C ALA A 350 -25.42 22.47 -5.96
N GLN A 351 -25.52 22.32 -7.27
CA GLN A 351 -26.35 21.29 -7.92
C GLN A 351 -25.66 19.92 -7.99
N GLU A 352 -24.35 19.90 -8.28
CA GLU A 352 -23.58 18.69 -8.61
C GLU A 352 -22.23 18.65 -7.89
N LYS A 353 -22.19 18.93 -6.58
CA LYS A 353 -20.97 19.07 -5.77
C LYS A 353 -19.88 18.03 -6.11
N ASP A 354 -20.23 16.74 -6.06
CA ASP A 354 -19.26 15.66 -6.21
C ASP A 354 -18.73 15.53 -7.63
N THR A 355 -19.60 15.65 -8.63
CA THR A 355 -19.23 15.64 -10.04
C THR A 355 -18.36 16.85 -10.38
N HIS A 356 -18.69 18.03 -9.85
CA HIS A 356 -17.90 19.25 -10.06
C HIS A 356 -16.48 19.12 -9.49
N LEU A 357 -16.35 18.65 -8.25
CA LEU A 357 -15.04 18.42 -7.63
C LEU A 357 -14.25 17.31 -8.34
N ALA A 358 -14.92 16.25 -8.78
CA ALA A 358 -14.29 15.19 -9.56
C ALA A 358 -13.77 15.71 -10.90
N ARG A 359 -14.54 16.54 -11.62
CA ARG A 359 -14.10 17.19 -12.86
C ARG A 359 -12.89 18.08 -12.64
N PHE A 360 -12.89 18.89 -11.59
CA PHE A 360 -11.74 19.70 -11.21
C PHE A 360 -10.50 18.82 -11.00
N LEU A 361 -10.62 17.77 -10.19
CA LEU A 361 -9.50 16.88 -9.89
C LEU A 361 -9.00 16.16 -11.15
N TYR A 362 -9.90 15.68 -12.02
CA TYR A 362 -9.55 15.06 -13.30
C TYR A 362 -8.76 16.02 -14.20
N GLU A 363 -9.30 17.22 -14.44
CA GLU A 363 -8.68 18.21 -15.33
C GLU A 363 -7.32 18.66 -14.77
N TYR A 364 -7.22 18.93 -13.47
CA TYR A 364 -5.96 19.33 -12.85
C TYR A 364 -4.93 18.19 -12.87
N SER A 365 -5.35 16.95 -12.57
CA SER A 365 -4.45 15.80 -12.50
C SER A 365 -3.84 15.47 -13.88
N ARG A 366 -4.63 15.43 -14.95
CA ARG A 366 -4.13 15.14 -16.30
C ARG A 366 -3.21 16.24 -16.87
N ARG A 367 -3.29 17.47 -16.35
CA ARG A 367 -2.42 18.60 -16.71
C ARG A 367 -1.08 18.58 -15.97
N HIS A 368 -1.00 17.88 -14.84
CA HIS A 368 0.12 17.93 -13.89
C HIS A 368 0.66 16.53 -13.52
N PRO A 369 1.27 15.79 -14.46
CA PRO A 369 1.92 14.51 -14.15
C PRO A 369 3.12 14.64 -13.20
N GLU A 370 3.65 15.85 -13.02
CA GLU A 370 4.77 16.16 -12.13
C GLU A 370 4.36 16.30 -10.65
N PHE A 371 3.07 16.30 -10.33
CA PHE A 371 2.58 16.36 -8.95
C PHE A 371 2.27 14.95 -8.43
N SER A 372 2.45 14.74 -7.12
CA SER A 372 1.98 13.52 -6.48
C SER A 372 0.45 13.48 -6.42
N ALA A 373 -0.13 12.28 -6.42
CA ALA A 373 -1.57 12.14 -6.22
C ALA A 373 -2.03 12.77 -4.89
N GLN A 374 -1.23 12.65 -3.82
CA GLN A 374 -1.51 13.24 -2.52
C GLN A 374 -1.55 14.78 -2.58
N MET A 375 -0.66 15.40 -3.37
CA MET A 375 -0.66 16.83 -3.59
C MET A 375 -1.87 17.29 -4.39
N LEU A 376 -2.25 16.55 -5.43
CA LEU A 376 -3.47 16.82 -6.20
C LEU A 376 -4.72 16.77 -5.33
N LEU A 377 -4.79 15.82 -4.39
CA LEU A 377 -5.88 15.76 -3.41
C LEU A 377 -5.87 16.94 -2.45
N ARG A 378 -4.70 17.44 -2.02
CA ARG A 378 -4.62 18.67 -1.20
C ARG A 378 -5.11 19.89 -1.94
N ILE A 379 -4.71 20.04 -3.20
CA ILE A 379 -5.16 21.11 -4.10
C ILE A 379 -6.68 21.02 -4.28
N SER A 380 -7.23 19.83 -4.55
CA SER A 380 -8.67 19.63 -4.67
C SER A 380 -9.44 19.91 -3.38
N LYS A 381 -8.87 19.58 -2.21
CA LYS A 381 -9.44 19.94 -0.91
C LYS A 381 -9.45 21.45 -0.68
N GLY A 382 -8.35 22.13 -1.01
CA GLY A 382 -8.27 23.60 -0.92
C GLY A 382 -9.26 24.29 -1.86
N TYR A 383 -9.45 23.75 -3.07
CA TYR A 383 -10.50 24.22 -3.99
C TYR A 383 -11.91 24.03 -3.40
N GLU A 384 -12.21 22.87 -2.81
CA GLU A 384 -13.48 22.64 -2.13
C GLU A 384 -13.73 23.64 -0.99
N ASP A 385 -12.70 23.92 -0.17
CA ASP A 385 -12.79 24.89 0.93
C ASP A 385 -13.03 26.32 0.41
N LEU A 386 -12.36 26.72 -0.67
CA LEU A 386 -12.58 27.99 -1.34
C LEU A 386 -14.03 28.12 -1.82
N LEU A 387 -14.59 27.09 -2.47
CA LEU A 387 -15.98 27.12 -2.93
C LEU A 387 -16.96 27.18 -1.76
N HIS A 388 -16.68 26.48 -0.66
CA HIS A 388 -17.47 26.60 0.57
C HIS A 388 -17.45 28.00 1.18
N GLU A 389 -16.39 28.77 0.98
CA GLU A 389 -16.30 30.16 1.39
C GLU A 389 -16.99 31.11 0.39
N CYS A 390 -16.63 31.02 -0.89
CA CYS A 390 -16.99 31.97 -1.93
C CYS A 390 -18.39 31.79 -2.50
N CYS A 391 -19.00 30.60 -2.37
CA CYS A 391 -20.36 30.35 -2.86
C CYS A 391 -21.44 30.60 -1.80
N LYS A 392 -21.07 31.21 -0.66
CA LYS A 392 -22.04 31.65 0.36
C LYS A 392 -22.73 32.94 -0.07
N ALA A 393 -23.97 33.11 0.39
CA ALA A 393 -24.71 34.36 0.19
C ALA A 393 -23.94 35.55 0.79
N GLY A 394 -23.73 36.60 -0.01
CA GLY A 394 -23.00 37.81 0.40
C GLY A 394 -21.47 37.75 0.20
N ALA A 395 -20.92 36.67 -0.35
CA ALA A 395 -19.52 36.64 -0.76
C ALA A 395 -19.28 37.59 -1.97
N PRO A 396 -18.09 38.21 -2.08
CA PRO A 396 -17.72 39.02 -3.24
C PRO A 396 -17.81 38.23 -4.55
N GLU A 397 -18.24 38.88 -5.65
CA GLU A 397 -18.35 38.23 -6.97
C GLU A 397 -17.00 37.69 -7.49
N ASP A 398 -15.90 38.33 -7.09
CA ASP A 398 -14.54 37.97 -7.45
C ASP A 398 -13.86 37.04 -6.43
N CYS A 399 -14.58 36.54 -5.41
CA CYS A 399 -13.99 35.72 -4.34
C CYS A 399 -13.25 34.48 -4.88
N CYS A 400 -13.78 33.83 -5.91
CA CYS A 400 -13.13 32.66 -6.52
C CYS A 400 -11.84 33.02 -7.26
N SER A 401 -11.63 34.28 -7.69
CA SER A 401 -10.48 34.69 -8.52
C SER A 401 -9.12 34.49 -7.83
N ARG A 402 -9.06 34.52 -6.49
CA ARG A 402 -7.86 34.17 -5.72
C ARG A 402 -7.56 32.67 -5.68
N GLY A 403 -8.41 31.84 -6.30
CA GLY A 403 -8.27 30.39 -6.28
C GLY A 403 -6.91 29.94 -6.75
N GLU A 404 -6.37 30.49 -7.83
CA GLU A 404 -5.02 30.13 -8.27
C GLU A 404 -3.95 30.38 -7.22
N GLU A 405 -4.04 31.49 -6.48
CA GLU A 405 -3.09 31.83 -5.42
C GLU A 405 -3.19 30.82 -4.26
N GLU A 406 -4.41 30.50 -3.82
CA GLU A 406 -4.63 29.50 -2.77
C GLU A 406 -4.11 28.11 -3.16
N LEU A 407 -4.36 27.69 -4.41
CA LEU A 407 -3.84 26.41 -4.92
C LEU A 407 -2.30 26.43 -5.00
N LYS A 408 -1.69 27.55 -5.39
CA LYS A 408 -0.22 27.73 -5.43
C LYS A 408 0.43 27.60 -4.04
N LYS A 409 -0.27 27.93 -2.95
CA LYS A 409 0.26 27.72 -1.58
C LYS A 409 0.54 26.25 -1.29
N HIS A 410 -0.37 25.36 -1.68
CA HIS A 410 -0.17 23.91 -1.52
C HIS A 410 0.99 23.39 -2.38
N ILE A 411 1.19 23.96 -3.57
CA ILE A 411 2.32 23.63 -4.46
C ILE A 411 3.65 24.06 -3.85
N TYR A 412 3.73 25.30 -3.37
CA TYR A 412 4.94 25.84 -2.77
C TYR A 412 5.35 25.06 -1.53
N GLU A 413 4.40 24.76 -0.64
CA GLU A 413 4.65 23.99 0.59
C GLU A 413 5.24 22.61 0.28
N ALA A 414 4.62 21.85 -0.62
CA ALA A 414 5.08 20.51 -0.98
C ALA A 414 6.47 20.53 -1.63
N LYS A 415 6.71 21.46 -2.55
CA LYS A 415 8.03 21.64 -3.20
C LYS A 415 9.11 22.03 -2.19
N SER A 416 8.79 22.93 -1.27
CA SER A 416 9.73 23.38 -0.23
C SER A 416 10.15 22.22 0.67
N VAL A 417 9.18 21.48 1.23
CA VAL A 417 9.45 20.34 2.13
C VAL A 417 10.28 19.27 1.43
N MET A 418 9.95 18.89 0.20
CA MET A 418 10.70 17.87 -0.54
C MET A 418 12.12 18.33 -0.88
N LYS A 419 12.28 19.59 -1.32
CA LYS A 419 13.59 20.16 -1.64
C LYS A 419 14.49 20.18 -0.41
N THR A 420 14.03 20.76 0.71
CA THR A 420 14.81 20.85 1.94
C THR A 420 15.15 19.46 2.49
N SER A 421 14.20 18.52 2.47
CA SER A 421 14.47 17.15 2.93
C SER A 421 15.55 16.46 2.10
N CYS A 422 15.52 16.63 0.77
CA CYS A 422 16.53 16.07 -0.12
C CYS A 422 17.89 16.78 -0.04
N GLU A 423 17.93 18.08 0.25
CA GLU A 423 19.17 18.81 0.52
C GLU A 423 19.84 18.25 1.78
N ILE A 424 19.10 18.07 2.87
CA ILE A 424 19.61 17.45 4.11
C ILE A 424 20.09 16.03 3.84
N TYR A 425 19.31 15.23 3.09
CA TYR A 425 19.71 13.86 2.73
C TYR A 425 21.03 13.83 1.94
N LYS A 426 21.18 14.69 0.92
CA LYS A 426 22.40 14.76 0.09
C LYS A 426 23.61 15.23 0.88
N GLU A 427 23.43 16.14 1.83
CA GLU A 427 24.50 16.64 2.70
C GLU A 427 24.95 15.59 3.72
N LYS A 428 24.00 14.93 4.38
CA LYS A 428 24.27 14.10 5.56
C LYS A 428 24.40 12.60 5.26
N GLY A 429 23.85 12.12 4.15
CA GLY A 429 23.76 10.69 3.82
C GLY A 429 22.81 9.92 4.72
N ASP A 430 22.67 8.61 4.46
CA ASP A 430 21.63 7.75 5.02
C ASP A 430 21.56 7.78 6.56
N TYR A 431 22.68 7.49 7.23
CA TYR A 431 22.73 7.34 8.68
C TYR A 431 22.36 8.63 9.42
N TYR A 432 22.96 9.75 9.04
CA TYR A 432 22.73 11.02 9.71
C TYR A 432 21.37 11.63 9.34
N PHE A 433 20.89 11.45 8.11
CA PHE A 433 19.51 11.82 7.76
C PHE A 433 18.49 11.02 8.57
N GLN A 434 18.72 9.72 8.78
CA GLN A 434 17.88 8.91 9.65
C GLN A 434 17.89 9.43 11.09
N ASN A 435 19.03 9.90 11.60
CA ASN A 435 19.10 10.45 12.96
C ASN A 435 18.28 11.74 13.11
N GLU A 436 18.25 12.61 12.10
CA GLU A 436 17.36 13.79 12.09
C GLU A 436 15.88 13.37 12.16
N LEU A 437 15.50 12.36 11.39
CA LEU A 437 14.15 11.79 11.42
C LEU A 437 13.84 11.17 12.78
N LEU A 438 14.78 10.43 13.38
CA LEU A 438 14.62 9.84 14.71
C LEU A 438 14.44 10.92 15.77
N MET A 439 15.20 12.02 15.71
CA MET A 439 15.03 13.15 16.61
C MET A 439 13.63 13.75 16.51
N SER A 440 13.15 13.97 15.29
CA SER A 440 11.83 14.53 15.02
C SER A 440 10.69 13.58 15.43
N PHE A 441 10.70 12.34 14.95
CA PHE A 441 9.62 11.38 15.18
C PHE A 441 9.58 10.86 16.62
N THR A 442 10.72 10.76 17.33
CA THR A 442 10.71 10.39 18.75
C THR A 442 10.02 11.47 19.59
N LYS A 443 10.17 12.76 19.26
CA LYS A 443 9.46 13.85 19.95
C LYS A 443 7.96 13.85 19.64
N LYS A 444 7.59 13.61 18.37
CA LYS A 444 6.19 13.59 17.91
C LYS A 444 5.40 12.37 18.42
N MET A 445 6.08 11.23 18.54
CA MET A 445 5.47 9.91 18.79
C MET A 445 6.29 9.07 19.79
N PRO A 446 6.58 9.58 21.00
CA PRO A 446 7.48 8.92 21.95
C PRO A 446 6.94 7.57 22.48
N GLN A 447 5.66 7.28 22.29
CA GLN A 447 5.02 6.01 22.67
C GLN A 447 5.41 4.84 21.74
N LEU A 448 5.90 5.11 20.52
CA LEU A 448 6.41 4.06 19.63
C LEU A 448 7.68 3.41 20.22
N THR A 449 7.85 2.11 20.07
CA THR A 449 9.08 1.42 20.50
C THR A 449 10.30 1.88 19.68
N SER A 450 11.51 1.71 20.21
CA SER A 450 12.74 2.06 19.49
C SER A 450 12.85 1.31 18.16
N ALA A 451 12.46 0.03 18.13
CA ALA A 451 12.42 -0.77 16.92
C ALA A 451 11.44 -0.21 15.87
N GLU A 452 10.26 0.27 16.29
CA GLU A 452 9.29 0.90 15.38
C GLU A 452 9.80 2.24 14.84
N LEU A 453 10.36 3.10 15.69
CA LEU A 453 10.95 4.39 15.27
C LEU A 453 12.09 4.18 14.28
N ILE A 454 13.01 3.25 14.56
CA ILE A 454 14.12 2.91 13.64
C ILE A 454 13.56 2.36 12.33
N LYS A 455 12.56 1.47 12.37
CA LYS A 455 11.94 0.92 11.17
C LYS A 455 11.32 2.01 10.29
N PHE A 456 10.45 2.86 10.83
CA PHE A 456 9.76 3.88 10.05
C PHE A 456 10.73 4.92 9.49
N THR A 457 11.69 5.37 10.29
CA THR A 457 12.71 6.32 9.84
C THR A 457 13.66 5.72 8.81
N LYS A 458 14.04 4.43 8.93
CA LYS A 458 14.82 3.73 7.89
C LYS A 458 14.04 3.61 6.57
N GLN A 459 12.74 3.35 6.63
CA GLN A 459 11.87 3.40 5.44
C GLN A 459 11.88 4.80 4.81
N MET A 460 11.74 5.86 5.61
CA MET A 460 11.80 7.26 5.12
C MET A 460 13.17 7.62 4.53
N THR A 461 14.28 7.18 5.14
CA THR A 461 15.63 7.34 4.58
C THR A 461 15.79 6.63 3.25
N THR A 462 15.19 5.44 3.10
CA THR A 462 15.20 4.70 1.84
C THR A 462 14.53 5.50 0.72
N ILE A 463 13.48 6.26 1.02
CA ILE A 463 12.86 7.18 0.05
C ILE A 463 13.86 8.24 -0.42
N GLY A 464 14.66 8.78 0.50
CA GLY A 464 15.75 9.70 0.17
C GLY A 464 16.68 9.13 -0.90
N SER A 465 17.17 7.91 -0.68
CA SER A 465 18.05 7.22 -1.64
C SER A 465 17.39 6.98 -3.01
N GLN A 466 16.10 6.65 -3.01
CA GLN A 466 15.34 6.30 -4.21
C GLN A 466 14.86 7.51 -5.01
N CYS A 467 14.59 8.63 -4.36
CA CYS A 467 13.89 9.76 -5.00
C CYS A 467 14.74 11.03 -5.12
N CYS A 468 15.68 11.30 -4.20
CA CYS A 468 16.38 12.61 -4.17
C CYS A 468 17.37 12.83 -5.32
N HIS A 469 17.73 11.78 -6.06
CA HIS A 469 18.56 11.87 -7.26
C HIS A 469 17.74 12.17 -8.53
N LEU A 470 16.41 12.10 -8.46
CA LEU A 470 15.52 12.35 -9.58
C LEU A 470 15.37 13.85 -9.86
N SER A 471 14.92 14.18 -11.07
CA SER A 471 14.50 15.53 -11.44
C SER A 471 13.28 15.98 -10.63
N LEU A 472 13.06 17.29 -10.48
CA LEU A 472 11.99 17.82 -9.61
C LEU A 472 10.60 17.29 -9.97
N ASP A 473 10.34 17.08 -11.26
CA ASP A 473 9.09 16.54 -11.80
C ASP A 473 8.85 15.07 -11.43
N LYS A 474 9.91 14.29 -11.19
CA LYS A 474 9.83 12.90 -10.74
C LYS A 474 10.00 12.76 -9.22
N LEU A 475 10.62 13.76 -8.59
CA LEU A 475 10.87 13.78 -7.15
C LEU A 475 9.55 13.80 -6.37
N LEU A 476 8.64 14.71 -6.70
CA LEU A 476 7.38 14.88 -5.97
C LEU A 476 6.53 13.59 -5.94
N PRO A 477 6.17 12.98 -7.10
CA PRO A 477 5.42 11.74 -7.09
C PRO A 477 6.18 10.60 -6.40
N CYS A 478 7.49 10.46 -6.64
CA CYS A 478 8.30 9.41 -5.99
C CYS A 478 8.31 9.56 -4.46
N ALA A 479 8.63 10.75 -3.95
CA ALA A 479 8.85 10.96 -2.52
C ALA A 479 7.53 10.98 -1.74
N GLU A 480 6.51 11.70 -2.22
CA GLU A 480 5.25 11.78 -1.48
C GLU A 480 4.47 10.47 -1.51
N GLU A 481 4.44 9.73 -2.62
CA GLU A 481 3.72 8.44 -2.66
C GLU A 481 4.35 7.40 -1.73
N ASN A 482 5.69 7.30 -1.72
CA ASN A 482 6.36 6.38 -0.81
C ASN A 482 6.27 6.84 0.66
N LEU A 483 6.32 8.15 0.93
CA LEU A 483 6.14 8.67 2.29
C LEU A 483 4.73 8.38 2.80
N ASP A 484 3.73 8.52 1.93
CA ASP A 484 2.34 8.23 2.21
C ASP A 484 2.10 6.75 2.59
N LEU A 485 2.86 5.81 2.02
CA LEU A 485 2.86 4.41 2.45
C LEU A 485 3.36 4.26 3.90
N VAL A 486 4.46 4.93 4.26
CA VAL A 486 5.02 4.87 5.63
C VAL A 486 4.09 5.53 6.64
N LEU A 487 3.55 6.70 6.32
CA LEU A 487 2.57 7.38 7.18
C LEU A 487 1.29 6.56 7.33
N GLY A 488 0.85 5.87 6.27
CA GLY A 488 -0.25 4.92 6.34
C GLY A 488 0.03 3.73 7.24
N GLU A 489 1.26 3.22 7.23
CA GLU A 489 1.68 2.14 8.12
C GLU A 489 1.67 2.59 9.60
N ILE A 490 2.15 3.81 9.88
CA ILE A 490 2.07 4.42 11.22
C ILE A 490 0.60 4.54 11.67
N CYS A 491 -0.28 5.01 10.80
CA CYS A 491 -1.70 5.14 11.14
C CYS A 491 -2.39 3.79 11.37
N ARG A 492 -2.12 2.76 10.55
CA ARG A 492 -2.65 1.40 10.82
C ARG A 492 -2.14 0.83 12.13
N ARG A 493 -0.86 1.05 12.42
CA ARG A 493 -0.27 0.69 13.72
C ARG A 493 -0.94 1.44 14.88
N HIS A 494 -1.28 2.71 14.71
CA HIS A 494 -2.00 3.51 15.70
C HIS A 494 -3.40 2.95 16.00
N LEU A 495 -4.14 2.52 14.97
CA LEU A 495 -5.47 1.92 15.16
C LEU A 495 -5.45 0.66 16.02
N THR A 496 -4.37 -0.13 15.92
CA THR A 496 -4.22 -1.36 16.71
C THR A 496 -3.78 -1.09 18.15
N ALA A 497 -2.88 -0.12 18.33
CA ALA A 497 -2.44 0.31 19.66
C ALA A 497 -2.17 1.82 19.63
N PRO A 498 -3.07 2.65 20.20
CA PRO A 498 -3.00 4.10 20.13
C PRO A 498 -1.65 4.66 20.57
N ILE A 499 -1.16 5.64 19.82
CA ILE A 499 0.12 6.33 20.05
C ILE A 499 -0.13 7.56 20.94
N ASN A 500 -0.78 8.59 20.39
CA ASN A 500 -1.21 9.79 21.13
C ASN A 500 -2.34 10.53 20.38
N PRO A 501 -3.01 11.53 21.02
CA PRO A 501 -4.13 12.26 20.42
C PRO A 501 -3.77 13.04 19.14
N GLY A 502 -2.54 13.58 19.04
CA GLY A 502 -2.09 14.30 17.85
C GLY A 502 -1.99 13.39 16.63
N VAL A 503 -1.43 12.18 16.82
CA VAL A 503 -1.40 11.16 15.77
C VAL A 503 -2.81 10.70 15.42
N CYS A 504 -3.68 10.48 16.43
CA CYS A 504 -5.08 10.13 16.19
C CYS A 504 -5.76 11.16 15.28
N HIS A 505 -5.61 12.45 15.59
CA HIS A 505 -6.17 13.53 14.77
C HIS A 505 -5.62 13.52 13.34
N CYS A 506 -4.30 13.41 13.17
CA CYS A 506 -3.71 13.41 11.82
C CYS A 506 -4.04 12.16 11.00
N CYS A 507 -4.31 11.03 11.65
CA CYS A 507 -4.62 9.77 10.97
C CYS A 507 -6.09 9.62 10.57
N SER A 508 -7.01 10.38 11.17
CA SER A 508 -8.46 10.26 10.89
C SER A 508 -9.12 11.52 10.32
N SER A 509 -8.55 12.71 10.51
CA SER A 509 -9.20 13.97 10.12
C SER A 509 -9.33 14.19 8.60
N SER A 510 -8.23 14.00 7.86
CA SER A 510 -8.22 14.21 6.40
C SER A 510 -7.04 13.48 5.77
N TYR A 511 -7.36 12.57 4.84
CA TYR A 511 -6.34 11.83 4.09
C TYR A 511 -5.41 12.77 3.31
N ALA A 512 -5.97 13.76 2.61
CA ALA A 512 -5.19 14.73 1.84
C ALA A 512 -4.20 15.51 2.72
N LEU A 513 -4.60 15.86 3.94
CA LEU A 513 -3.80 16.67 4.86
C LEU A 513 -2.94 15.85 5.83
N ARG A 514 -2.93 14.51 5.73
CA ARG A 514 -2.21 13.64 6.66
C ARG A 514 -0.71 13.95 6.74
N ARG A 515 -0.03 14.08 5.58
CA ARG A 515 1.41 14.42 5.51
C ARG A 515 1.72 15.76 6.16
N PRO A 516 1.09 16.89 5.78
CA PRO A 516 1.35 18.16 6.45
C PRO A 516 0.92 18.17 7.92
N CYS A 517 -0.14 17.44 8.31
CA CYS A 517 -0.55 17.32 9.72
C CYS A 517 0.54 16.65 10.56
N ILE A 518 1.01 15.46 10.16
CA ILE A 518 2.09 14.74 10.87
C ILE A 518 3.39 15.57 10.87
N GLY A 519 3.69 16.23 9.76
CA GLY A 519 4.85 17.13 9.65
C GLY A 519 4.83 18.26 10.68
N LYS A 520 3.64 18.78 11.01
CA LYS A 520 3.44 19.88 11.98
C LYS A 520 3.27 19.45 13.43
N LEU A 521 3.14 18.14 13.72
CA LEU A 521 3.08 17.68 15.12
C LEU A 521 4.30 18.18 15.89
N GLU A 522 4.09 18.74 17.06
CA GLU A 522 5.21 19.12 17.93
C GLU A 522 5.51 17.98 18.91
N MET A 523 6.22 18.29 19.98
CA MET A 523 6.44 17.33 21.06
C MET A 523 5.11 16.96 21.72
N ASP A 524 4.91 15.70 22.04
CA ASP A 524 3.75 15.28 22.80
C ASP A 524 3.84 15.75 24.26
N GLU A 525 3.04 16.77 24.61
CA GLU A 525 2.98 17.35 25.96
C GLU A 525 2.42 16.38 27.02
N HIS A 526 1.69 15.34 26.60
CA HIS A 526 1.12 14.34 27.51
C HIS A 526 2.06 13.16 27.74
N TYR A 527 3.20 13.13 27.05
CA TYR A 527 4.18 12.07 27.23
C TYR A 527 4.89 12.22 28.58
N MET A 528 4.87 11.15 29.37
CA MET A 528 5.66 11.05 30.58
C MET A 528 7.06 10.57 30.25
N PRO A 529 8.12 11.38 30.47
CA PRO A 529 9.48 10.96 30.19
C PRO A 529 9.89 9.70 30.96
N LEU A 530 10.79 8.91 30.37
CA LEU A 530 11.35 7.75 31.05
C LEU A 530 12.08 8.19 32.31
N SER A 531 12.03 7.37 33.35
CA SER A 531 12.85 7.59 34.55
C SER A 531 14.27 7.07 34.30
N LEU A 532 15.27 7.78 34.82
CA LEU A 532 16.66 7.32 34.76
C LEU A 532 16.81 6.09 35.67
N THR A 533 16.92 4.91 35.06
CA THR A 533 17.17 3.64 35.76
C THR A 533 18.50 3.05 35.30
N PRO A 534 19.17 2.22 36.11
CA PRO A 534 20.42 1.58 35.71
C PRO A 534 20.32 0.77 34.41
N GLY A 535 19.11 0.30 34.06
CA GLY A 535 18.85 -0.46 32.82
C GLY A 535 18.43 0.38 31.61
N LEU A 536 18.25 1.70 31.74
CA LEU A 536 17.81 2.55 30.62
C LEU A 536 18.92 2.72 29.57
N PHE A 537 20.16 2.80 30.03
CA PHE A 537 21.36 2.85 29.20
C PHE A 537 22.31 1.73 29.64
N THR A 538 22.30 0.62 28.92
CA THR A 538 23.20 -0.50 29.17
C THR A 538 24.30 -0.53 28.13
N PHE A 539 25.55 -0.58 28.59
CA PHE A 539 26.73 -0.62 27.73
C PHE A 539 27.42 -1.97 27.89
N HIS A 540 27.64 -2.67 26.77
CA HIS A 540 28.28 -3.98 26.72
C HIS A 540 29.42 -4.00 25.70
N GLU A 541 30.26 -5.03 25.76
CA GLU A 541 31.40 -5.23 24.85
C GLU A 541 31.00 -5.27 23.37
N ASP A 542 29.74 -5.57 23.09
CA ASP A 542 29.17 -5.61 21.76
C ASP A 542 29.07 -4.21 21.09
N LEU A 543 29.35 -3.12 21.81
CA LEU A 543 29.61 -1.78 21.27
C LEU A 543 30.98 -1.66 20.59
N CYS A 544 31.88 -2.62 20.82
CA CYS A 544 33.18 -2.72 20.17
C CYS A 544 33.13 -3.49 18.86
N THR A 545 31.94 -3.84 18.37
CA THR A 545 31.75 -4.45 17.06
C THR A 545 32.42 -3.64 15.94
N THR A 546 33.02 -4.34 14.99
CA THR A 546 33.55 -3.79 13.74
C THR A 546 32.48 -3.68 12.65
N GLU A 547 31.30 -4.28 12.86
CA GLU A 547 30.16 -4.17 11.95
C GLU A 547 29.46 -2.82 12.14
N GLU A 548 29.71 -1.89 11.22
CA GLU A 548 29.20 -0.51 11.29
C GLU A 548 27.66 -0.45 11.40
N GLU A 549 26.91 -1.28 10.69
CA GLU A 549 25.43 -1.29 10.77
C GLU A 549 24.93 -1.65 12.18
N LYS A 550 25.54 -2.65 12.83
CA LYS A 550 25.18 -3.03 14.21
C LYS A 550 25.50 -1.92 15.20
N LEU A 551 26.64 -1.24 15.01
CA LEU A 551 27.03 -0.11 15.83
C LEU A 551 26.07 1.08 15.66
N GLN A 552 25.72 1.41 14.41
CA GLN A 552 24.77 2.47 14.08
C GLN A 552 23.40 2.22 14.70
N HIS A 553 22.91 0.98 14.65
CA HIS A 553 21.65 0.58 15.27
C HIS A 553 21.63 0.88 16.78
N LYS A 554 22.69 0.51 17.51
CA LYS A 554 22.80 0.78 18.96
C LYS A 554 22.89 2.26 19.29
N LYS A 555 23.63 3.03 18.48
CA LYS A 555 23.70 4.49 18.64
C LYS A 555 22.31 5.13 18.46
N GLN A 556 21.52 4.63 17.52
CA GLN A 556 20.14 5.08 17.29
C GLN A 556 19.21 4.71 18.45
N GLU A 557 19.31 3.50 19.00
CA GLU A 557 18.56 3.12 20.20
C GLU A 557 18.89 4.02 21.40
N MET A 558 20.18 4.32 21.60
CA MET A 558 20.61 5.25 22.63
C MET A 558 20.07 6.66 22.41
N LEU A 559 20.10 7.16 21.17
CA LEU A 559 19.52 8.46 20.79
C LEU A 559 18.03 8.52 21.12
N ILE A 560 17.27 7.47 20.77
CA ILE A 560 15.84 7.37 21.08
C ILE A 560 15.61 7.38 22.59
N ASN A 561 16.33 6.54 23.35
CA ASN A 561 16.18 6.48 24.81
C ASN A 561 16.51 7.81 25.47
N LEU A 562 17.53 8.52 24.96
CA LEU A 562 17.91 9.85 25.45
C LEU A 562 16.82 10.89 25.22
N ILE A 563 16.19 10.91 24.04
CA ILE A 563 15.07 11.81 23.76
C ILE A 563 13.84 11.43 24.58
N LYS A 564 13.57 10.14 24.76
CA LYS A 564 12.47 9.66 25.61
C LYS A 564 12.68 9.95 27.10
N TYR A 565 13.92 10.06 27.55
CA TYR A 565 14.30 10.49 28.89
C TYR A 565 14.23 12.02 29.05
N LYS A 566 14.75 12.76 28.07
CA LYS A 566 14.74 14.22 28.03
C LYS A 566 14.20 14.72 26.69
N PRO A 567 12.86 14.84 26.52
CA PRO A 567 12.27 15.27 25.25
C PRO A 567 12.74 16.65 24.79
N GLN A 568 12.98 17.55 25.74
CA GLN A 568 13.45 18.92 25.52
C GLN A 568 14.99 19.03 25.41
N ILE A 569 15.69 17.93 25.12
CA ILE A 569 17.15 17.96 24.94
C ILE A 569 17.56 18.93 23.82
N THR A 570 18.51 19.81 24.13
CA THR A 570 19.06 20.77 23.16
C THR A 570 20.13 20.12 22.28
N GLN A 571 20.43 20.73 21.13
CA GLN A 571 21.48 20.23 20.24
C GLN A 571 22.86 20.24 20.92
N GLU A 572 23.12 21.24 21.77
CA GLU A 572 24.37 21.36 22.53
C GLU A 572 24.50 20.23 23.57
N GLN A 573 23.44 19.97 24.34
CA GLN A 573 23.39 18.86 25.30
C GLN A 573 23.58 17.51 24.60
N LEU A 574 22.88 17.30 23.48
CA LEU A 574 23.00 16.08 22.69
C LEU A 574 24.43 15.88 22.15
N THR A 575 25.05 16.94 21.65
CA THR A 575 26.42 16.91 21.14
C THR A 575 27.42 16.58 22.25
N ALA A 576 27.27 17.20 23.42
CA ALA A 576 28.12 16.93 24.58
C ALA A 576 28.02 15.48 25.07
N ILE A 577 26.80 14.94 25.16
CA ILE A 577 26.56 13.54 25.56
C ILE A 577 27.12 12.57 24.52
N THR A 578 26.91 12.85 23.23
CA THR A 578 27.43 12.01 22.15
C THR A 578 28.96 11.97 22.14
N ALA A 579 29.62 13.12 22.38
CA ALA A 579 31.07 13.19 22.52
C ALA A 579 31.57 12.38 23.72
N ALA A 580 30.93 12.52 24.89
CA ALA A 580 31.28 11.76 26.09
C ALA A 580 31.10 10.24 25.89
N PHE A 581 30.03 9.82 25.22
CA PHE A 581 29.81 8.44 24.84
C PHE A 581 30.91 7.92 23.90
N ALA A 582 31.29 8.70 22.88
CA ALA A 582 32.34 8.32 21.95
C ALA A 582 33.69 8.10 22.66
N THR A 583 34.05 9.00 23.59
CA THR A 583 35.26 8.87 24.42
C THR A 583 35.23 7.61 25.28
N MET A 584 34.11 7.35 25.98
CA MET A 584 33.96 6.14 26.80
C MET A 584 34.11 4.87 25.96
N ARG A 585 33.45 4.82 24.79
CA ARG A 585 33.53 3.68 23.89
C ARG A 585 34.96 3.45 23.41
N GLU A 586 35.65 4.50 22.98
CA GLU A 586 37.04 4.40 22.54
C GLU A 586 37.96 3.88 23.65
N GLN A 587 37.82 4.41 24.86
CA GLN A 587 38.57 3.95 26.03
C GLN A 587 38.31 2.46 26.33
N CYS A 588 37.05 2.03 26.38
CA CYS A 588 36.71 0.67 26.74
C CYS A 588 37.01 -0.36 25.65
N CYS A 589 36.87 0.00 24.38
CA CYS A 589 37.18 -0.91 23.27
C CYS A 589 38.69 -1.07 23.00
N ARG A 590 39.53 -0.17 23.50
CA ARG A 590 41.00 -0.31 23.46
C ARG A 590 41.56 -1.12 24.63
N GLY A 591 40.78 -1.38 25.68
CA GLY A 591 41.21 -2.11 26.86
C GLY A 591 41.20 -3.63 26.68
N GLY A 592 41.91 -4.36 27.55
CA GLY A 592 41.99 -5.83 27.50
C GLY A 592 40.71 -6.56 27.95
N ASN A 593 39.77 -5.87 28.61
CA ASN A 593 38.46 -6.41 29.00
C ASN A 593 37.36 -5.33 28.82
N PRO A 594 36.77 -5.21 27.62
CA PRO A 594 35.77 -4.21 27.31
C PRO A 594 34.53 -4.29 28.20
N GLN A 595 34.06 -5.50 28.52
CA GLN A 595 32.87 -5.70 29.34
C GLN A 595 33.05 -5.15 30.76
N ALA A 596 34.18 -5.43 31.41
CA ALA A 596 34.49 -4.88 32.72
C ALA A 596 34.67 -3.35 32.69
N CYS A 597 35.24 -2.81 31.61
CA CYS A 597 35.36 -1.36 31.44
C CYS A 597 33.99 -0.68 31.32
N PHE A 598 33.09 -1.18 30.48
CA PHE A 598 31.75 -0.60 30.33
C PHE A 598 30.92 -0.69 31.61
N ALA A 599 31.06 -1.78 32.38
CA ALA A 599 30.42 -1.91 33.69
C ALA A 599 30.89 -0.83 34.69
N ARG A 600 32.12 -0.31 34.55
CA ARG A 600 32.69 0.74 35.39
C ARG A 600 32.40 2.15 34.85
N GLU A 601 32.68 2.41 33.58
CA GLU A 601 32.58 3.75 32.97
C GLU A 601 31.14 4.13 32.61
N GLY A 602 30.28 3.15 32.32
CA GLY A 602 28.87 3.37 31.95
C GLY A 602 28.06 4.17 32.98
N PRO A 603 28.08 3.78 34.27
CA PRO A 603 27.42 4.54 35.34
C PRO A 603 27.96 5.98 35.49
N GLU A 604 29.26 6.20 35.28
CA GLU A 604 29.86 7.53 35.34
C GLU A 604 29.43 8.42 34.17
N LEU A 605 29.31 7.84 32.96
CA LEU A 605 28.73 8.53 31.81
C LEU A 605 27.28 8.95 32.11
N ILE A 606 26.45 8.05 32.62
CA ILE A 606 25.05 8.35 32.99
C ILE A 606 24.98 9.52 33.98
N LYS A 607 25.78 9.47 35.06
CA LYS A 607 25.83 10.52 36.10
C LYS A 607 26.31 11.86 35.54
N ARG A 608 27.26 11.84 34.60
CA ARG A 608 27.74 13.05 33.91
C ARG A 608 26.66 13.61 32.98
N SER A 609 25.98 12.75 32.21
CA SER A 609 24.87 13.14 31.34
C SER A 609 23.70 13.72 32.11
N GLU A 610 23.33 13.15 33.27
CA GLU A 610 22.29 13.70 34.14
C GLU A 610 22.60 15.15 34.53
N LYS A 611 23.83 15.42 35.02
CA LYS A 611 24.26 16.79 35.36
C LYS A 611 24.19 17.74 34.16
N MET A 612 24.56 17.28 32.96
CA MET A 612 24.49 18.07 31.73
C MET A 612 23.06 18.38 31.29
N LEU A 613 22.09 17.54 31.67
CA LEU A 613 20.67 17.68 31.31
C LEU A 613 19.84 18.41 32.37
N SER A 614 20.40 18.58 33.57
CA SER A 614 19.83 19.38 34.67
C SER A 614 20.33 20.84 34.67
N ALA A 615 21.46 21.11 34.03
CA ALA A 615 21.96 22.45 33.73
C ALA A 615 21.26 23.02 32.49
#